data_AF-A0A2V7VQW4-F1
#
_entry.id   AF-A0A2V7VQW4-F1
#
_cell.length_a   1.000
_cell.length_b   1.000
_cell.length_c   1.000
_cell.angle_alpha   90.00
_cell.angle_beta   90.00
_cell.angle_gamma   90.00
#
_symmetry.space_group_name_H-M   'P 1'
#
loop_
_entity.id
_entity.type
_entity.pdbx_description
1 polymer ?
#
loop_
_entity_poly.entity_id
_entity_poly.type
_entity_poly.pdbx_seq_one_letter_code
_entity_poly.pdbx_strand_id
1 'polypeptide(L)' 'MRLVVERVLAGRGTVLVEEDVRRDPGWSRYRLEIPVLLLDGEEVARHRIEEDELRRRLAARGVETTSPS' A
#
# COMPACT_ATOMS: atom_id res chain seq x y z
N MET A 1 3.47 2.71 -10.26
CA MET A 1 2.92 2.59 -8.89
C MET A 1 3.87 3.17 -7.84
N ARG A 2 5.13 2.69 -7.73
CA ARG A 2 6.12 3.18 -6.75
C ARG A 2 6.19 4.71 -6.59
N LEU A 3 6.42 5.46 -7.68
CA LEU A 3 6.55 6.92 -7.63
C LEU A 3 5.32 7.63 -7.04
N VAL A 4 4.12 7.10 -7.31
CA VAL A 4 2.86 7.61 -6.73
C VAL A 4 2.87 7.39 -5.22
N VAL A 5 3.27 6.20 -4.78
CA VAL A 5 3.35 5.87 -3.34
C VAL A 5 4.40 6.73 -2.64
N GLU A 6 5.63 6.81 -3.18
CA GLU A 6 6.70 7.64 -2.62
C GLU A 6 6.26 9.11 -2.47
N ARG A 7 5.59 9.65 -3.48
CA ARG A 7 5.08 11.03 -3.44
C ARG A 7 3.98 11.23 -2.40
N VAL A 8 3.03 10.29 -2.28
CA VAL A 8 1.95 10.39 -1.29
C VAL A 8 2.47 10.20 0.13
N LEU A 9 3.48 9.35 0.32
CA LEU A 9 4.12 9.09 1.61
C LEU A 9 5.18 10.11 2.00
N ALA A 10 5.62 10.98 1.08
CA ALA A 10 6.59 12.03 1.39
C ALA A 10 6.11 12.88 2.57
N GLY A 11 6.94 12.96 3.62
CA GLY A 11 6.63 13.68 4.86
C GLY A 11 5.63 12.99 5.79
N ARG A 12 5.20 11.75 5.49
CA ARG A 12 4.40 10.91 6.40
C ARG A 12 5.30 9.97 7.20
N GLY A 13 4.87 9.59 8.39
CA GLY A 13 5.54 8.56 9.21
C GLY A 13 5.31 7.12 8.74
N THR A 14 5.02 6.91 7.46
CA THR A 14 4.69 5.60 6.87
C THR A 14 5.90 5.08 6.10
N VAL A 15 6.20 3.79 6.23
CA VAL A 15 7.32 3.13 5.56
C VAL A 15 6.84 2.42 4.30
N LEU A 16 7.53 2.61 3.18
CA LEU A 16 7.37 1.81 1.97
C LEU A 16 8.38 0.66 1.99
N VAL A 17 7.90 -0.58 1.98
CA VAL A 17 8.72 -1.79 1.85
C VAL A 17 8.49 -2.39 0.47
N GLU A 18 9.58 -2.69 -0.25
CA GLU A 18 9.53 -3.39 -1.53
C GLU A 18 9.95 -4.84 -1.37
N GLU A 19 9.09 -5.76 -1.81
CA GLU A 19 9.35 -7.19 -1.75
C GLU A 19 9.31 -7.82 -3.16
N ASP A 20 10.28 -8.68 -3.46
CA ASP A 20 10.32 -9.46 -4.71
C ASP A 20 9.56 -10.77 -4.52
N VAL A 21 8.40 -10.87 -5.18
CA VAL A 21 7.52 -12.04 -5.15
C VAL A 21 8.17 -13.35 -5.61
N ARG A 22 9.35 -13.29 -6.25
CA ARG A 22 10.12 -14.49 -6.64
C ARG A 22 10.96 -15.04 -5.49
N ARG A 23 11.28 -14.22 -4.49
CA ARG A 23 12.14 -14.56 -3.35
C ARG A 23 11.38 -15.14 -2.16
N ASP A 24 10.10 -14.80 -2.02
CA ASP A 24 9.24 -15.30 -0.94
C ASP A 24 8.03 -16.07 -1.50
N PRO A 25 7.91 -17.39 -1.23
CA PRO A 25 6.75 -18.19 -1.60
C PRO A 25 5.40 -17.68 -1.05
N GLY A 26 5.41 -16.91 0.05
CA GLY A 26 4.22 -16.30 0.66
C GLY A 26 3.46 -15.36 -0.29
N TRP A 27 4.14 -14.81 -1.30
CA TRP A 27 3.54 -13.95 -2.32
C TRP A 27 3.21 -14.65 -3.63
N SER A 28 3.23 -15.98 -3.66
CA SER A 28 2.98 -16.79 -4.87
C SER A 28 1.68 -16.41 -5.59
N ARG A 29 0.62 -16.06 -4.85
CA ARG A 29 -0.67 -15.60 -5.39
C ARG A 29 -0.58 -14.33 -6.25
N TYR A 30 0.48 -13.53 -6.11
CA TYR A 30 0.66 -12.26 -6.82
C TYR A 30 1.65 -12.32 -7.97
N ARG A 31 2.25 -13.49 -8.24
CA ARG A 31 3.36 -13.62 -9.22
C ARG A 31 3.07 -13.05 -10.61
N LEU A 32 1.82 -13.08 -11.07
CA LEU A 32 1.41 -12.60 -12.39
C LEU A 32 0.74 -11.22 -12.36
N GLU A 33 0.50 -10.67 -11.17
CA GLU A 33 -0.31 -9.46 -10.99
C GLU A 33 0.48 -8.28 -10.41
N ILE A 34 1.80 -8.42 -10.37
CA ILE A 34 2.70 -7.34 -9.95
C ILE A 34 2.63 -6.14 -10.92
N PRO A 35 2.83 -4.89 -10.42
CA PRO A 35 3.00 -4.55 -9.01
C PRO A 35 1.68 -4.60 -8.22
N VAL A 36 1.74 -5.10 -6.98
CA VAL A 36 0.63 -5.10 -6.03
C VAL A 36 0.98 -4.20 -4.85
N LEU A 37 0.05 -3.36 -4.43
CA LEU A 37 0.20 -2.52 -3.24
C LEU A 37 -0.64 -3.09 -2.10
N LEU A 38 0.04 -3.33 -0.99
CA LEU A 38 -0.57 -3.73 0.27
C LEU A 38 -0.47 -2.54 1.23
N LEU A 39 -1.55 -2.26 1.95
CA LEU A 39 -1.53 -1.39 3.14
C LEU A 39 -1.82 -2.28 4.35
N ASP A 40 -0.90 -2.30 5.32
CA ASP A 40 -0.96 -3.15 6.52
C ASP A 40 -1.37 -4.61 6.23
N GLY A 41 -0.84 -5.17 5.14
CA GLY A 41 -1.12 -6.55 4.70
C GLY A 41 -2.42 -6.76 3.90
N GLU A 42 -3.28 -5.74 3.79
CA GLU A 42 -4.47 -5.79 2.94
C GLU A 42 -4.16 -5.26 1.54
N GLU A 43 -4.62 -5.97 0.52
CA GLU A 43 -4.45 -5.56 -0.86
C GLU A 43 -5.36 -4.38 -1.21
N VAL A 44 -4.78 -3.30 -1.69
CA VAL A 44 -5.55 -2.11 -2.06
C VAL A 44 -5.51 -1.81 -3.55
N ALA A 45 -4.49 -2.28 -4.27
CA ALA A 45 -4.39 -2.06 -5.70
C ALA A 45 -3.47 -3.08 -6.39
N ARG A 46 -3.79 -3.36 -7.65
CA ARG A 46 -2.93 -4.10 -8.59
C ARG A 46 -2.66 -3.25 -9.81
N HIS A 47 -1.44 -3.35 -10.34
CA HIS A 47 -0.90 -2.67 -11.52
C HIS A 47 -0.84 -1.13 -11.46
N ARG A 48 -1.87 -0.48 -10.93
CA ARG A 48 -1.99 0.99 -10.86
C ARG A 48 -2.78 1.44 -9.64
N ILE A 49 -2.44 2.61 -9.14
CA ILE A 49 -3.23 3.39 -8.17
C ILE A 49 -2.95 4.87 -8.44
N GLU A 50 -3.96 5.71 -8.29
CA GLU A 50 -3.83 7.17 -8.41
C GLU A 50 -3.50 7.80 -7.04
N GLU A 51 -2.87 8.98 -7.05
CA GLU A 51 -2.49 9.67 -5.81
C GLU A 51 -3.71 9.94 -4.91
N ASP A 52 -4.81 10.41 -5.47
CA ASP A 52 -6.02 10.76 -4.69
C ASP A 52 -6.72 9.54 -4.12
N GLU A 53 -6.71 8.43 -4.86
CA GLU A 53 -7.24 7.16 -4.36
C GLU A 53 -6.41 6.64 -3.18
N LEU A 54 -5.08 6.69 -3.30
CA LEU A 54 -4.18 6.31 -2.22
C LEU A 54 -4.35 7.22 -0.99
N ARG A 55 -4.45 8.54 -1.19
CA ARG A 55 -4.72 9.50 -0.10
C ARG A 55 -6.02 9.17 0.63
N ARG A 56 -7.10 8.85 -0.10
CA ARG A 56 -8.39 8.47 0.51
C ARG A 56 -8.28 7.20 1.34
N ARG A 57 -7.59 6.17 0.84
CA ARG A 57 -7.40 4.91 1.59
C ARG A 57 -6.57 5.11 2.85
N LEU A 58 -5.49 5.89 2.78
CA LEU A 58 -4.66 6.21 3.95
C LEU A 58 -5.45 7.03 4.98
N ALA A 59 -6.27 7.99 4.53
CA ALA A 59 -7.12 8.78 5.41
C ALA A 59 -8.17 7.91 6.12
N ALA A 60 -8.84 7.00 5.40
CA ALA A 60 -9.83 6.10 5.98
C ALA A 60 -9.26 5.27 7.15
N ARG A 61 -8.00 4.85 7.06
CA ARG A 61 -7.32 4.08 8.12
C ARG A 61 -6.80 4.92 9.28
N GLY A 62 -6.39 6.16 9.02
CA GLY A 62 -6.00 7.10 10.07
C GLY A 62 -7.16 7.54 10.97
N VAL A 63 -8.41 7.32 10.55
CA VAL A 63 -9.63 7.65 11.32
C VAL A 63 -9.97 6.57 12.36
N GLU A 64 -9.38 5.37 12.30
CA GLU A 64 -9.68 4.27 13.25
C GLU A 64 -8.91 4.35 14.58
N THR A 65 -8.00 5.31 14.77
CA THR A 65 -7.23 5.47 16.02
C THR A 65 -7.63 6.67 16.88
N THR A 66 -8.90 7.06 16.91
CA THR A 66 -9.45 7.87 18.02
C THR A 66 -10.95 7.67 18.21
N SER A 67 -11.33 6.52 18.78
CA SER A 67 -12.55 6.43 19.60
C SER A 67 -12.18 5.82 20.95
N PRO A 68 -12.00 6.64 22.01
CA PRO A 68 -12.21 6.18 23.36
C PRO A 68 -13.71 6.36 23.69
N SER A 69 -14.43 5.25 23.88
CA SER A 69 -15.57 5.10 24.81
C SER A 69 -16.15 3.71 24.70
#